data_AF-A0A317ITS6-F1
#
_entry.id   AF-A0A317ITS6-F1
#
_cell.length_a   1.000
_cell.length_b   1.000
_cell.length_c   1.000
_cell.angle_alpha   90.00
_cell.angle_beta   90.00
_cell.angle_gamma   90.00
#
_symmetry.space_group_name_H-M   'P 1'
#
loop_
_entity.id
_entity.type
_entity.pdbx_description
1 polymer ?
#
loop_
_entity_poly.entity_id
_entity_poly.type
_entity_poly.pdbx_seq_one_letter_code
_entity_poly.pdbx_strand_id
1 'polypeptide(L)'
;MLVLILITLPLLDLGALALAASVCDSTAKTAARLAANQRQNDAMPAALDVVSRAHFPPIIPAMAMTWFGYDPVGGTVTVQTSTIVQLPAAVPLVNLKSVTIQSTDTEAIVAQ
;
A
#
# COMPACT_ATOMS: atom_id res chain seq x y z
N MET A 1 19.81 18.41 24.78
CA MET A 1 18.42 18.35 24.27
C MET A 1 18.36 18.34 22.74
N LEU A 2 19.06 19.25 22.05
CA LEU A 2 19.08 19.32 20.57
C LEU A 2 19.53 18.01 19.89
N VAL A 3 20.56 17.34 20.42
CA VAL A 3 21.07 16.06 19.90
C VAL A 3 20.02 14.93 19.99
N LEU A 4 19.23 14.91 21.07
CA LEU A 4 18.18 13.91 21.24
C LEU A 4 17.05 14.11 20.23
N ILE A 5 16.68 15.36 19.94
CA ILE A 5 15.69 15.74 18.92
C ILE A 5 16.19 15.32 17.53
N LEU A 6 17.45 15.60 17.20
CA LEU A 6 18.06 15.26 15.91
C LEU A 6 18.07 13.74 15.62
N ILE A 7 18.14 12.90 16.64
CA ILE A 7 18.16 11.44 16.49
C ILE A 7 16.75 10.86 16.51
N THR A 8 15.86 11.37 17.37
CA THR A 8 14.51 10.81 17.57
C THR A 8 13.54 11.12 16.44
N LEU A 9 13.65 12.29 15.79
CA LEU A 9 12.78 12.64 14.65
C LEU A 9 12.92 11.67 13.46
N PRO A 10 14.14 11.37 12.97
CA PRO A 10 14.34 10.41 11.88
C PRO A 10 13.87 8.99 12.20
N LEU A 11 14.00 8.56 13.47
CA LEU A 11 13.52 7.26 13.93
C LEU A 11 11.99 7.18 13.87
N LEU A 12 11.29 8.27 14.19
CA LEU A 12 9.84 8.34 14.14
C LEU A 12 9.33 8.32 12.69
N ASP A 13 10.01 9.04 11.80
CA ASP A 13 9.72 9.01 10.35
C ASP A 13 9.98 7.63 9.74
N LEU A 14 11.09 6.96 10.11
CA LEU A 14 11.38 5.60 9.66
C LEU A 14 10.31 4.61 10.12
N GLY A 15 9.81 4.76 11.36
CA GLY A 15 8.70 3.98 11.87
C GLY A 15 7.41 4.21 11.09
N ALA A 16 7.06 5.47 10.80
CA ALA A 16 5.89 5.81 9.99
C ALA A 16 5.98 5.24 8.56
N LEU A 17 7.17 5.28 7.96
CA LEU A 17 7.44 4.72 6.64
C LEU A 17 7.29 3.20 6.62
N ALA A 18 7.83 2.51 7.63
CA ALA A 18 7.71 1.05 7.77
C ALA A 18 6.25 0.62 7.96
N LEU A 19 5.48 1.35 8.78
CA LEU A 19 4.05 1.10 8.96
C LEU A 19 3.29 1.29 7.65
N ALA A 20 3.55 2.38 6.93
CA ALA A 20 2.89 2.62 5.66
C ALA A 20 3.25 1.59 4.59
N ALA A 21 4.51 1.17 4.51
CA ALA A 21 4.93 0.08 3.64
C ALA A 21 4.20 -1.22 3.97
N SER A 22 4.13 -1.58 5.26
CA SER A 22 3.42 -2.78 5.72
C SER A 22 1.94 -2.75 5.38
N VAL A 23 1.28 -1.60 5.51
CA VAL A 23 -0.15 -1.46 5.19
C VAL A 23 -0.37 -1.49 3.67
N CYS A 24 0.51 -0.86 2.88
CA CYS A 24 0.46 -0.91 1.41
C CYS A 24 0.65 -2.35 0.90
N ASP A 25 1.58 -3.08 1.48
CA ASP A 25 1.85 -4.48 1.14
C ASP A 25 0.67 -5.40 1.51
N SER A 26 0.17 -5.27 2.74
CA SER A 26 -0.97 -6.05 3.22
C SER A 26 -2.25 -5.79 2.40
N THR A 27 -2.47 -4.55 1.98
CA THR A 27 -3.62 -4.21 1.12
C THR A 27 -3.46 -4.72 -0.30
N ALA A 28 -2.28 -4.62 -0.91
CA ALA A 28 -2.01 -5.22 -2.22
C ALA A 28 -2.31 -6.73 -2.20
N LYS A 29 -1.81 -7.41 -1.17
CA LYS A 29 -2.03 -8.84 -0.97
C LYS A 29 -3.48 -9.22 -0.74
N THR A 30 -4.18 -8.47 0.10
CA THR A 30 -5.59 -8.74 0.38
C THR A 30 -6.44 -8.48 -0.87
N ALA A 31 -6.14 -7.43 -1.63
CA ALA A 31 -6.82 -7.13 -2.88
C ALA A 31 -6.55 -8.20 -3.95
N ALA A 32 -5.30 -8.67 -4.09
CA ALA A 32 -4.93 -9.76 -5.00
C ALA A 32 -5.65 -11.06 -4.61
N ARG A 33 -5.68 -11.42 -3.33
CA ARG A 33 -6.40 -12.61 -2.84
C ARG A 33 -7.90 -12.54 -3.06
N LEU A 34 -8.51 -11.39 -2.79
CA LEU A 34 -9.95 -11.24 -2.99
C LEU A 34 -10.28 -11.34 -4.48
N ALA A 35 -9.49 -10.67 -5.34
CA ALA A 35 -9.66 -10.73 -6.78
C ALA A 35 -9.40 -12.12 -7.37
N ALA A 36 -8.44 -12.87 -6.84
CA ALA A 36 -8.16 -14.25 -7.21
C ALA A 36 -9.31 -15.22 -6.87
N ASN A 37 -10.12 -14.88 -5.87
CA ASN A 37 -11.33 -15.63 -5.49
C ASN A 37 -12.59 -15.20 -6.25
N GLN A 38 -12.45 -14.31 -7.24
CA GLN A 38 -13.56 -13.81 -8.04
C GLN A 38 -13.39 -14.18 -9.51
N ARG A 39 -14.52 -14.18 -10.23
CA ARG A 39 -14.51 -14.29 -11.70
C ARG A 39 -13.93 -13.02 -12.30
N GLN A 40 -13.35 -13.10 -13.50
CA GLN A 40 -12.69 -11.99 -14.17
C GLN A 40 -13.50 -10.66 -14.16
N ASN A 41 -14.81 -10.72 -14.38
CA ASN A 41 -15.68 -9.54 -14.39
C ASN A 41 -15.83 -8.88 -13.01
N ASP A 42 -15.73 -9.65 -11.93
CA ASP A 42 -15.93 -9.22 -10.55
C ASP A 42 -14.60 -9.01 -9.79
N ALA A 43 -13.48 -9.46 -10.36
CA ALA A 43 -12.16 -9.42 -9.72
C ALA A 43 -11.63 -7.99 -9.54
N MET A 44 -11.76 -7.12 -10.56
CA MET A 44 -11.36 -5.71 -10.46
C MET A 44 -12.20 -4.91 -9.44
N PRO A 45 -13.55 -4.96 -9.45
CA PRO A 45 -14.33 -4.25 -8.44
C PRO A 45 -14.11 -4.81 -7.03
N ALA A 46 -13.86 -6.11 -6.87
CA ALA A 46 -13.51 -6.69 -5.58
C ALA A 46 -12.17 -6.15 -5.05
N ALA A 47 -11.11 -6.10 -5.89
CA ALA A 47 -9.84 -5.49 -5.51
C ALA A 47 -10.01 -4.01 -5.11
N LEU A 48 -10.81 -3.25 -5.86
CA LEU A 48 -11.12 -1.86 -5.55
C LEU A 48 -11.88 -1.70 -4.23
N ASP A 49 -12.82 -2.58 -3.93
CA ASP A 49 -13.58 -2.54 -2.68
C ASP A 49 -12.64 -2.69 -1.47
N VAL A 50 -11.66 -3.61 -1.55
CA VAL A 50 -10.62 -3.77 -0.51
C VAL A 50 -9.84 -2.49 -0.29
N VAL A 51 -9.36 -1.84 -1.36
CA VAL A 51 -8.57 -0.60 -1.25
C VAL A 51 -9.42 0.55 -0.73
N SER A 52 -10.68 0.65 -1.15
CA SER A 52 -11.59 1.72 -0.73
C SER A 52 -12.08 1.62 0.72
N ARG A 53 -12.18 0.39 1.25
CA ARG A 53 -12.60 0.11 2.64
C ARG A 53 -11.45 0.00 3.62
N ALA A 54 -10.21 -0.09 3.13
CA ALA A 54 -9.05 -0.19 3.98
C ALA A 54 -8.94 1.06 4.86
N HIS A 55 -8.86 0.83 6.17
CA HIS A 55 -8.70 1.90 7.14
C HIS A 55 -7.21 2.22 7.29
N PHE A 56 -6.85 3.47 7.04
CA PHE A 56 -5.46 3.91 7.10
C PHE A 56 -5.24 4.89 8.26
N PRO A 57 -4.08 4.80 8.95
CA PRO A 57 -3.70 5.80 9.93
C PRO A 57 -3.49 7.18 9.27
N PRO A 58 -3.59 8.30 10.01
CA PRO A 58 -3.56 9.67 9.44
C PRO A 58 -2.28 10.02 8.65
N ILE A 59 -1.19 9.32 8.93
CA ILE A 59 0.08 9.42 8.19
C ILE A 59 -0.03 8.94 6.74
N ILE A 60 -1.08 8.20 6.40
CA ILE A 60 -1.44 7.74 5.06
C ILE A 60 -2.69 8.50 4.62
N PRO A 61 -2.56 9.71 4.04
CA PRO A 61 -3.70 10.48 3.55
C PRO A 61 -4.50 9.79 2.45
N ALA A 62 -3.86 8.96 1.63
CA ALA A 62 -4.50 8.28 0.52
C ALA A 62 -3.79 6.99 0.13
N MET A 63 -4.59 6.02 -0.30
CA MET A 63 -4.12 4.82 -0.98
C MET A 63 -5.01 4.57 -2.19
N ALA A 64 -4.40 4.14 -3.29
CA ALA A 64 -5.08 3.85 -4.54
C ALA A 64 -4.52 2.57 -5.15
N MET A 65 -5.36 1.87 -5.90
CA MET A 65 -4.91 0.82 -6.80
C MET A 65 -4.38 1.48 -8.07
N THR A 66 -3.11 1.28 -8.41
CA THR A 66 -2.49 1.87 -9.60
C THR A 66 -2.53 0.95 -10.80
N TRP A 67 -2.55 -0.36 -10.56
CA TRP A 67 -2.58 -1.34 -11.62
C TRP A 67 -3.30 -2.61 -11.19
N PHE A 68 -3.98 -3.24 -12.15
CA PHE A 68 -4.70 -4.50 -11.98
C PHE A 68 -4.50 -5.34 -13.24
N GLY A 69 -4.03 -6.57 -13.05
CA GLY A 69 -3.88 -7.57 -14.11
C GLY A 69 -4.62 -8.84 -13.72
N TYR A 70 -5.44 -9.35 -14.64
CA TYR A 70 -6.08 -10.66 -14.51
C TYR A 70 -5.69 -11.50 -15.71
N ASP A 71 -4.87 -12.52 -15.50
CA ASP A 71 -4.40 -13.43 -16.54
C ASP A 71 -5.11 -14.79 -16.39
N PRO A 72 -6.20 -15.02 -17.13
CA PRO A 72 -6.92 -16.30 -17.07
C PRO A 72 -6.14 -17.46 -17.72
N VAL A 73 -5.14 -17.16 -18.55
CA VAL A 73 -4.30 -18.18 -19.22
C VAL A 73 -3.16 -18.59 -18.30
N GLY A 74 -2.49 -17.62 -17.68
CA GLY A 74 -1.47 -17.83 -16.66
C GLY A 74 -2.03 -18.26 -15.31
N GLY A 75 -3.33 -18.13 -15.08
CA GLY A 75 -3.99 -18.50 -13.83
C GLY A 75 -3.61 -17.58 -12.67
N THR A 76 -3.34 -16.29 -12.93
CA THR A 76 -2.87 -15.34 -11.92
C THR A 76 -3.63 -14.02 -11.94
N VAL A 77 -3.68 -13.38 -10.78
CA VAL A 77 -4.18 -12.02 -10.60
C VAL A 77 -3.08 -11.21 -9.92
N THR A 78 -2.75 -10.07 -10.50
CA THR A 78 -1.76 -9.15 -9.94
C THR A 78 -2.43 -7.82 -9.62
N VAL A 79 -2.18 -7.31 -8.42
CA VAL A 79 -2.69 -6.02 -7.96
C VAL A 79 -1.52 -5.16 -7.50
N GLN A 80 -1.48 -3.93 -7.99
CA GLN A 80 -0.55 -2.91 -7.51
C GLN A 80 -1.30 -1.83 -6.76
N THR A 81 -0.86 -1.55 -5.54
CA THR A 81 -1.32 -0.43 -4.73
C THR A 81 -0.22 0.61 -4.58
N SER A 82 -0.63 1.86 -4.46
CA SER A 82 0.25 2.96 -4.14
C SER A 82 -0.35 3.79 -3.02
N THR A 83 0.52 4.25 -2.13
CA THR A 83 0.14 5.14 -1.05
C THR A 83 1.09 6.31 -0.94
N ILE A 84 0.55 7.45 -0.56
CA ILE A 84 1.34 8.64 -0.23
C ILE A 84 1.41 8.67 1.30
N VAL A 85 2.64 8.69 1.82
CA VAL A 85 2.92 8.80 3.26
C VAL A 85 3.31 10.23 3.55
N GLN A 86 2.61 10.90 4.46
CA GLN A 86 3.03 12.18 4.99
C GLN A 86 3.93 11.95 6.20
N LEU A 87 5.15 12.47 6.12
CA LEU A 87 6.13 12.33 7.20
C LEU A 87 5.72 13.24 8.36
N PRO A 88 5.52 12.69 9.58
CA PRO A 88 5.07 13.46 10.73
C PRO A 88 6.11 14.48 11.20
N ALA A 89 7.40 14.19 11.03
CA ALA A 89 8.45 15.15 11.21
C ALA A 89 9.04 15.51 9.85
N ALA A 90 8.97 16.78 9.44
CA ALA A 90 9.79 17.23 8.33
C ALA A 90 11.25 17.17 8.81
N VAL A 91 12.01 16.16 8.40
CA VAL A 91 13.44 16.11 8.70
C VAL A 91 14.05 17.41 8.19
N PRO A 92 14.58 18.31 9.07
CA PRO A 92 14.96 19.66 8.67
C PRO A 92 16.04 19.69 7.58
N LEU A 93 16.80 18.60 7.45
CA LEU A 93 17.88 18.45 6.48
C LEU A 93 17.44 17.98 5.10
N VAL A 94 16.27 17.34 4.95
CA VAL A 94 15.92 16.61 3.71
C VAL A 94 14.69 17.18 3.01
N ASN A 95 13.90 18.04 3.66
CA ASN A 95 12.69 18.68 3.11
C ASN A 95 11.76 17.68 2.38
N LEU A 96 11.75 16.43 2.82
CA LEU A 96 10.84 15.39 2.36
C LEU A 96 9.57 15.54 3.20
N LYS A 97 8.50 16.02 2.57
CA LYS A 97 7.17 16.13 3.21
C LYS A 97 6.30 14.91 2.95
N SER A 98 6.57 14.20 1.85
CA SER A 98 5.81 13.02 1.47
C SER A 98 6.67 12.02 0.70
N VAL A 99 6.40 10.74 0.92
CA VAL A 99 7.01 9.63 0.19
C VAL A 99 5.91 8.81 -0.45
N THR A 100 6.05 8.46 -1.73
CA THR A 100 5.13 7.53 -2.38
C THR A 100 5.71 6.12 -2.25
N ILE A 101 4.90 5.21 -1.72
CA ILE A 101 5.22 3.79 -1.64
C ILE A 101 4.33 3.06 -2.63
N GLN A 102 4.89 2.06 -3.30
CA GLN A 102 4.17 1.17 -4.20
C GLN A 102 4.44 -0.27 -3.77
N SER A 103 3.41 -1.08 -3.71
CA SER A 103 3.54 -2.53 -3.55
C SER A 103 2.72 -3.24 -4.62
N THR A 104 3.26 -4.35 -5.11
CA THR A 104 2.63 -5.20 -6.11
C THR A 104 2.60 -6.61 -5.55
N ASP A 105 1.43 -7.24 -5.57
CA ASP A 105 1.31 -8.66 -5.21
C ASP A 105 0.59 -9.46 -6.29
N THR A 106 0.98 -10.72 -6.45
CA THR A 106 0.40 -11.64 -7.43
C THR A 106 -0.06 -12.92 -6.75
N GLU A 107 -1.32 -13.26 -6.94
CA GLU A 107 -1.96 -14.46 -6.38
C GLU A 107 -2.52 -15.34 -7.51
N ALA A 108 -2.57 -16.65 -7.29
CA ALA A 108 -3.12 -17.59 -8.27
C ALA A 108 -4.65 -17.56 -8.25
N ILE A 109 -5.31 -17.59 -9.41
CA ILE A 109 -6.77 -17.63 -9.53
C ILE A 109 -7.29 -18.93 -8.93
N VAL A 110 -8.19 -18.81 -7.96
CA VAL A 110 -8.82 -19.95 -7.27
C VAL A 110 -10.28 -20.13 -7.71
N ALA A 111 -10.94 -19.05 -8.15
CA ALA A 111 -12.29 -19.11 -8.69
C ALA A 111 -12.28 -19.65 -10.13
N GLN A 112 -12.38 -20.97 -10.27
CA GLN A 112 -12.77 -21.66 -11.51
C GLN A 112 -14.28 -21.86 -11.56
#